data_AF-A0A7S1DFS0-F1
#
_entry.id   AF-A0A7S1DFS0-F1
#
_cell.length_a   1.000
_cell.length_b   1.000
_cell.length_c   1.000
_cell.angle_alpha   90.00
_cell.angle_beta   90.00
_cell.angle_gamma   90.00
#
_symmetry.space_group_name_H-M   'P 1'
#
loop_
_entity.id
_entity.type
_entity.pdbx_description
1 polymer ?
#
loop_
_entity_poly.entity_id
_entity_poly.type
_entity_poly.pdbx_seq_one_letter_code
_entity_poly.pdbx_strand_id
1 'polypeptide(L)'
;ANLVGDIVNAKTVPVGPPAFPYSSAYNPGYDTFKTTYANRAPVVYAAANDGMLHVIDGSLTSSTIAGSAPGNELWAYIPNAVISGPTGNPGVTGLVSLGNPNFVHRYFVDATPTMADVDFGRTSGGSGTSDWRTVLIGGLGKGGKVLYALDITNPSSVTTETAAAGKVLWEFTDSAMGFTYGQPIVT
;
A
#
# COMPACT_ATOMS: atom_id res chain seq x y z
N ALA A 1 23.11 4.66 -7.41
CA ALA A 1 22.55 4.25 -6.11
C ALA A 1 21.07 4.56 -6.17
N ASN A 2 20.21 3.56 -6.02
CA ASN A 2 18.77 3.78 -5.89
C ASN A 2 18.55 4.05 -4.40
N LEU A 3 18.31 5.32 -4.05
CA LEU A 3 18.16 5.76 -2.67
C LEU A 3 16.67 5.75 -2.35
N VAL A 4 16.30 5.01 -1.31
CA VAL A 4 14.98 5.08 -0.69
C VAL A 4 14.97 6.26 0.29
N GLY A 5 13.87 7.00 0.35
CA GLY A 5 13.67 8.07 1.31
C GLY A 5 13.78 7.59 2.76
N ASP A 6 13.93 8.52 3.70
CA ASP A 6 13.95 8.17 5.11
C ASP A 6 12.58 7.64 5.58
N ILE A 7 12.63 6.63 6.44
CA ILE A 7 11.46 6.05 7.12
C ILE A 7 11.53 6.50 8.58
N VAL A 8 10.61 7.35 9.02
CA VAL A 8 10.65 7.97 10.36
C VAL A 8 9.62 7.37 11.29
N ASN A 9 8.32 7.52 10.97
CA ASN A 9 7.25 7.03 11.84
C ASN A 9 6.60 5.75 11.30
N ALA A 10 6.67 5.52 9.99
CA ALA A 10 6.15 4.32 9.37
C ALA A 10 6.99 3.08 9.71
N LYS A 11 6.34 1.92 9.67
CA LYS A 11 6.98 0.60 9.75
C LYS A 11 6.82 -0.12 8.42
N THR A 12 7.68 -1.09 8.19
CA THR A 12 7.54 -2.02 7.07
C THR A 12 6.41 -3.02 7.34
N VAL A 13 5.64 -3.35 6.31
CA VAL A 13 4.51 -4.28 6.40
C VAL A 13 4.79 -5.46 5.47
N PRO A 14 5.24 -6.62 5.98
CA PRO A 14 5.39 -7.82 5.20
C PRO A 14 4.03 -8.48 4.94
N VAL A 15 3.80 -8.89 3.70
CA VAL A 15 2.59 -9.59 3.28
C VAL A 15 2.99 -10.85 2.53
N GLY A 16 2.59 -12.01 3.07
CA GLY A 16 2.78 -13.32 2.46
C GLY A 16 1.44 -13.92 2.00
N PRO A 17 1.35 -15.25 1.88
CA PRO A 17 0.09 -15.95 1.61
C PRO A 17 -1.05 -15.55 2.58
N PRO A 18 -2.32 -15.56 2.13
CA PRO A 18 -3.47 -15.27 3.00
C PRO A 18 -3.53 -16.16 4.24
N ALA A 19 -3.67 -15.55 5.41
CA ALA A 19 -3.59 -16.25 6.70
C ALA A 19 -4.58 -15.71 7.75
N PHE A 20 -5.58 -14.91 7.35
CA PHE A 20 -6.61 -14.44 8.30
C PHE A 20 -7.47 -15.61 8.81
N PRO A 21 -8.04 -15.51 10.01
CA PRO A 21 -8.78 -16.60 10.65
C PRO A 21 -10.21 -16.78 10.11
N TYR A 22 -10.50 -16.31 8.89
CA TYR A 22 -11.79 -16.50 8.24
C TYR A 22 -11.96 -17.98 7.82
N SER A 23 -13.20 -18.45 7.84
CA SER A 23 -13.55 -19.81 7.40
C SER A 23 -14.66 -19.76 6.36
N SER A 24 -14.68 -20.68 5.40
CA SER A 24 -15.74 -20.68 4.37
C SER A 24 -17.15 -20.88 4.93
N ALA A 25 -17.28 -21.37 6.17
CA ALA A 25 -18.57 -21.51 6.85
C ALA A 25 -19.25 -20.15 7.11
N TYR A 26 -18.47 -19.12 7.45
CA TYR A 26 -18.97 -17.76 7.72
C TYR A 26 -18.56 -16.74 6.66
N ASN A 27 -17.51 -17.05 5.91
CA ASN A 27 -16.86 -16.21 4.92
C ASN A 27 -16.70 -17.02 3.62
N PRO A 28 -17.80 -17.30 2.89
CA PRO A 28 -17.79 -18.19 1.72
C PRO A 28 -16.67 -17.87 0.74
N GLY A 29 -16.00 -18.89 0.23
CA GLY A 29 -14.91 -18.76 -0.75
C GLY A 29 -13.53 -18.47 -0.16
N TYR A 30 -13.40 -18.19 1.14
CA TYR A 30 -12.10 -17.86 1.73
C TYR A 30 -11.10 -19.02 1.71
N ASP A 31 -11.54 -20.27 1.88
CA ASP A 31 -10.62 -21.42 1.78
C ASP A 31 -10.09 -21.57 0.34
N THR A 32 -10.93 -21.32 -0.67
CA THR A 32 -10.49 -21.26 -2.07
C THR A 32 -9.47 -20.15 -2.26
N PHE A 33 -9.71 -18.95 -1.72
CA PHE A 33 -8.77 -17.83 -1.78
C PHE A 33 -7.40 -18.17 -1.19
N LYS A 34 -7.37 -18.79 0.01
CA LYS A 34 -6.13 -19.29 0.63
C LYS A 34 -5.42 -20.30 -0.26
N THR A 35 -6.14 -21.26 -0.86
CA THR A 35 -5.54 -22.24 -1.76
C THR A 35 -5.00 -21.59 -3.03
N THR A 36 -5.74 -20.66 -3.64
CA THR A 36 -5.33 -19.94 -4.86
C THR A 36 -4.05 -19.14 -4.64
N TYR A 37 -3.90 -18.48 -3.49
CA TYR A 37 -2.75 -17.64 -3.16
C TYR A 37 -1.79 -18.27 -2.14
N ALA A 38 -1.83 -19.59 -1.96
CA ALA A 38 -0.98 -20.31 -1.01
C ALA A 38 0.53 -20.10 -1.28
N ASN A 39 0.89 -19.87 -2.54
CA ASN A 39 2.26 -19.63 -3.00
C ASN A 39 2.51 -18.16 -3.36
N ARG A 40 1.69 -17.22 -2.85
CA ARG A 40 1.92 -15.79 -3.08
C ARG A 40 3.31 -15.39 -2.59
N ALA A 41 4.09 -14.77 -3.47
CA ALA A 41 5.40 -14.25 -3.14
C ALA A 41 5.30 -13.27 -1.95
N PRO A 42 6.19 -13.38 -0.94
CA PRO A 42 6.24 -12.40 0.13
C PRO A 42 6.68 -11.04 -0.42
N VAL A 43 6.00 -9.98 0.00
CA VAL A 43 6.27 -8.60 -0.39
C VAL A 43 6.32 -7.72 0.85
N VAL A 44 7.24 -6.77 0.88
CA VAL A 44 7.37 -5.77 1.94
C VAL A 44 6.90 -4.42 1.41
N TYR A 45 5.93 -3.82 2.10
CA TYR A 45 5.44 -2.48 1.82
C TYR A 45 6.10 -1.50 2.80
N ALA A 46 6.74 -0.45 2.26
CA ALA A 46 7.49 0.52 3.04
C ALA A 46 7.11 1.94 2.63
N ALA A 47 6.46 2.67 3.54
CA ALA A 47 6.14 4.08 3.37
C ALA A 47 7.37 4.93 3.69
N ALA A 48 7.76 5.83 2.79
CA ALA A 48 8.95 6.65 2.92
C ALA A 48 8.72 8.14 2.58
N ASN A 49 9.59 8.99 3.13
CA ASN A 49 9.52 10.45 2.99
C ASN A 49 10.13 10.98 1.68
N ASP A 50 10.48 10.11 0.74
CA ASP A 50 10.65 10.51 -0.67
C ASP A 50 9.29 10.61 -1.40
N GLY A 51 8.18 10.40 -0.68
CA GLY A 51 6.83 10.59 -1.18
C GLY A 51 6.18 9.31 -1.71
N MET A 52 6.77 8.15 -1.43
CA MET A 52 6.37 6.89 -2.03
C MET A 52 6.02 5.82 -0.98
N LEU A 53 5.08 4.96 -1.35
CA LEU A 53 5.00 3.61 -0.79
C LEU A 53 5.79 2.67 -1.71
N HIS A 54 6.93 2.19 -1.24
CA HIS A 54 7.73 1.22 -1.95
C HIS A 54 7.18 -0.19 -1.76
N VAL A 55 7.19 -0.97 -2.84
CA VAL A 55 6.78 -2.36 -2.87
C VAL A 55 8.00 -3.20 -3.21
N ILE A 56 8.50 -3.92 -2.22
CA ILE A 56 9.81 -4.58 -2.28
C ILE A 56 9.61 -6.09 -2.24
N ASP A 57 10.39 -6.81 -3.02
CA ASP A 57 10.45 -8.27 -2.98
C ASP A 57 10.92 -8.74 -1.59
N GLY A 58 10.00 -9.35 -0.84
CA GLY A 58 10.23 -9.82 0.52
C GLY A 58 10.80 -11.23 0.60
N SER A 59 11.16 -11.85 -0.54
CA SER A 59 11.77 -13.19 -0.53
C SER A 59 13.08 -13.19 0.24
N LEU A 60 13.38 -14.28 0.93
CA LEU A 60 14.61 -14.42 1.71
C LEU A 60 15.79 -14.96 0.89
N THR A 61 15.53 -15.85 -0.07
CA THR A 61 16.57 -16.60 -0.79
C THR A 61 16.39 -16.55 -2.31
N SER A 62 15.16 -16.73 -2.80
CA SER A 62 14.82 -16.63 -4.21
C SER A 62 13.45 -16.00 -4.41
N SER A 63 13.33 -15.20 -5.49
CA SER A 63 12.06 -14.62 -5.88
C SER A 63 11.27 -15.56 -6.78
N THR A 64 9.96 -15.62 -6.58
CA THR A 64 9.02 -16.21 -7.54
C THR A 64 8.37 -15.17 -8.45
N ILE A 65 8.72 -13.88 -8.28
CA ILE A 65 8.31 -12.80 -9.16
C ILE A 65 9.30 -12.73 -10.32
N ALA A 66 8.79 -12.84 -11.54
CA ALA A 66 9.62 -12.88 -12.74
C ALA A 66 10.45 -11.59 -12.87
N GLY A 67 11.76 -11.74 -13.09
CA GLY A 67 12.69 -10.61 -13.24
C GLY A 67 13.08 -9.92 -11.92
N SER A 68 12.67 -10.45 -10.77
CA SER A 68 13.01 -9.92 -9.45
C SER A 68 14.01 -10.81 -8.69
N ALA A 69 14.60 -10.25 -7.64
CA ALA A 69 15.45 -10.91 -6.67
C ALA A 69 15.08 -10.41 -5.25
N PRO A 70 15.39 -11.17 -4.19
CA PRO A 70 15.26 -10.71 -2.80
C PRO A 70 15.72 -9.27 -2.59
N GLY A 71 14.86 -8.42 -2.05
CA GLY A 71 15.16 -7.02 -1.76
C GLY A 71 15.10 -6.06 -2.96
N ASN A 72 14.81 -6.53 -4.17
CA ASN A 72 14.55 -5.63 -5.30
C ASN A 72 13.24 -4.88 -5.10
N GLU A 73 13.23 -3.60 -5.45
CA GLU A 73 12.00 -2.85 -5.61
C GLU A 73 11.23 -3.38 -6.83
N LEU A 74 9.95 -3.71 -6.63
CA LEU A 74 9.03 -4.20 -7.65
C LEU A 74 8.34 -3.04 -8.36
N TRP A 75 7.83 -2.10 -7.58
CA TRP A 75 7.20 -0.85 -8.01
C TRP A 75 7.00 0.07 -6.79
N ALA A 76 6.62 1.31 -7.05
CA ALA A 76 6.28 2.27 -6.02
C ALA A 76 4.96 2.98 -6.35
N TYR A 77 4.25 3.43 -5.32
CA TYR A 77 3.04 4.20 -5.44
C TYR A 77 3.23 5.59 -4.83
N ILE A 78 2.83 6.61 -5.58
CA ILE A 78 2.85 8.01 -5.15
C ILE A 78 1.39 8.46 -4.95
N PRO A 79 0.94 8.68 -3.70
CA PRO A 79 -0.38 9.23 -3.45
C PRO A 79 -0.51 10.63 -4.05
N ASN A 80 -1.63 10.95 -4.70
CA ASN A 80 -1.82 12.23 -5.39
C ASN A 80 -1.62 13.45 -4.48
N ALA A 81 -2.12 13.35 -3.24
CA ALA A 81 -2.00 14.43 -2.25
C ALA A 81 -0.55 14.83 -1.92
N VAL A 82 0.42 13.93 -2.10
CA VAL A 82 1.85 14.22 -1.90
C VAL A 82 2.38 15.22 -2.94
N ILE A 83 1.82 15.25 -4.14
CA ILE A 83 2.25 16.15 -5.22
C ILE A 83 2.08 17.62 -4.79
N SER A 84 0.92 17.97 -4.23
CA SER A 84 0.65 19.34 -3.75
C SER A 84 1.07 19.58 -2.31
N GLY A 85 1.11 18.52 -1.50
CA GLY A 85 1.36 18.62 -0.07
C GLY A 85 0.19 19.25 0.71
N PRO A 86 0.26 19.23 2.05
CA PRO A 86 -0.85 19.60 2.93
C PRO A 86 -1.20 21.09 2.92
N THR A 87 -0.35 21.95 2.35
CA THR A 87 -0.60 23.40 2.26
C THR A 87 -1.02 23.86 0.87
N GLY A 88 -1.05 22.96 -0.12
CA GLY A 88 -1.28 23.31 -1.52
C GLY A 88 -0.10 24.07 -2.16
N ASN A 89 1.07 24.10 -1.53
CA ASN A 89 2.30 24.68 -2.07
C ASN A 89 3.34 23.57 -2.34
N PRO A 90 3.41 23.05 -3.59
CA PRO A 90 4.31 21.95 -3.94
C PRO A 90 5.79 22.24 -3.68
N GLY A 91 6.23 23.49 -3.84
CA GLY A 91 7.63 23.89 -3.64
C GLY A 91 8.08 23.92 -2.18
N VAL A 92 7.13 23.90 -1.24
CA VAL A 92 7.41 23.96 0.20
C VAL A 92 7.00 22.67 0.90
N THR A 93 5.83 22.12 0.57
CA THR A 93 5.26 20.98 1.29
C THR A 93 4.87 19.79 0.42
N GLY A 94 4.97 19.93 -0.91
CA GLY A 94 4.69 18.83 -1.84
C GLY A 94 5.96 18.24 -2.44
N LEU A 95 5.80 17.26 -3.32
CA LEU A 95 6.88 16.42 -3.83
C LEU A 95 8.03 17.21 -4.47
N VAL A 96 7.74 18.33 -5.13
CA VAL A 96 8.74 19.20 -5.78
C VAL A 96 9.75 19.75 -4.76
N SER A 97 9.37 19.90 -3.49
CA SER A 97 10.27 20.40 -2.44
C SER A 97 11.48 19.49 -2.18
N LEU A 98 11.41 18.19 -2.51
CA LEU A 98 12.54 17.25 -2.38
C LEU A 98 13.73 17.60 -3.28
N GLY A 99 13.48 18.29 -4.40
CA GLY A 99 14.52 18.77 -5.29
C GLY A 99 15.15 20.11 -4.87
N ASN A 100 14.70 20.72 -3.77
CA ASN A 100 15.19 22.02 -3.32
C ASN A 100 16.58 21.87 -2.66
N PRO A 101 17.63 22.59 -3.12
CA PRO A 101 18.95 22.54 -2.49
C PRO A 101 18.95 22.98 -1.02
N ASN A 102 17.97 23.80 -0.61
CA ASN A 102 17.76 24.23 0.76
C ASN A 102 16.62 23.45 1.44
N PHE A 103 16.44 22.18 1.07
CA PHE A 103 15.38 21.33 1.62
C PHE A 103 15.47 21.28 3.15
N VAL A 104 14.32 21.54 3.78
CA VAL A 104 14.11 21.31 5.21
C VAL A 104 13.23 20.07 5.31
N HIS A 105 13.67 19.10 6.11
CA HIS A 105 12.97 17.82 6.27
C HIS A 105 11.48 17.99 6.56
N ARG A 106 10.66 17.22 5.83
CA ARG A 106 9.22 17.12 6.02
C ARG A 106 8.80 15.67 5.83
N TYR A 107 7.59 15.40 6.31
CA TYR A 107 6.97 14.10 6.16
C TYR A 107 6.12 14.07 4.89
N PHE A 108 6.10 12.94 4.21
CA PHE A 108 5.29 12.72 3.01
C PHE A 108 4.42 11.48 3.17
N VAL A 109 4.90 10.29 2.83
CA VAL A 109 4.17 9.04 3.11
C VAL A 109 4.74 8.44 4.39
N ASP A 110 4.11 8.77 5.53
CA ASP A 110 4.71 8.55 6.85
C ASP A 110 3.77 7.81 7.84
N ALA A 111 2.64 7.27 7.36
CA ALA A 111 1.82 6.36 8.17
C ALA A 111 2.12 4.90 7.83
N THR A 112 2.14 4.05 8.87
CA THR A 112 2.23 2.59 8.67
C THR A 112 0.93 2.10 8.03
N PRO A 113 0.96 1.45 6.86
CA PRO A 113 -0.26 0.94 6.25
C PRO A 113 -0.80 -0.28 7.02
N THR A 114 -2.08 -0.57 6.84
CA THR A 114 -2.72 -1.80 7.29
C THR A 114 -3.06 -2.66 6.09
N MET A 115 -2.95 -3.98 6.22
CA MET A 115 -3.43 -4.93 5.22
C MET A 115 -4.59 -5.75 5.79
N ALA A 116 -5.52 -6.14 4.93
CA ALA A 116 -6.63 -7.02 5.29
C ALA A 116 -7.12 -7.82 4.08
N ASP A 117 -7.61 -9.04 4.33
CA ASP A 117 -8.39 -9.77 3.34
C ASP A 117 -9.86 -9.35 3.41
N VAL A 118 -10.46 -9.00 2.28
CA VAL A 118 -11.84 -8.49 2.18
C VAL A 118 -12.52 -9.15 0.98
N ASP A 119 -13.78 -9.56 1.16
CA ASP A 119 -14.63 -10.06 0.07
C ASP A 119 -15.42 -8.90 -0.55
N PHE A 120 -15.04 -8.49 -1.76
CA PHE A 120 -15.70 -7.40 -2.49
C PHE A 120 -17.09 -7.80 -2.99
N GLY A 121 -17.34 -9.10 -3.19
CA GLY A 121 -18.65 -9.61 -3.58
C GLY A 121 -19.64 -9.66 -2.42
N ARG A 122 -19.17 -9.65 -1.17
CA ARG A 122 -19.98 -9.84 0.04
C ARG A 122 -19.67 -8.79 1.12
N THR A 123 -19.75 -7.52 0.74
CA THR A 123 -19.67 -6.38 1.66
C THR A 123 -21.04 -6.04 2.28
N SER A 124 -21.11 -5.05 3.17
CA SER A 124 -22.39 -4.59 3.75
C SER A 124 -23.38 -4.19 2.65
N GLY A 125 -24.42 -5.01 2.45
CA GLY A 125 -25.43 -4.84 1.40
C GLY A 125 -25.12 -5.57 0.08
N GLY A 126 -23.96 -6.21 -0.04
CA GLY A 126 -23.58 -7.06 -1.18
C GLY A 126 -23.81 -8.54 -0.90
N SER A 127 -24.42 -9.25 -1.85
CA SER A 127 -24.68 -10.70 -1.77
C SER A 127 -24.20 -11.45 -3.01
N GLY A 128 -23.16 -10.94 -3.67
CA GLY A 128 -22.62 -11.50 -4.90
C GLY A 128 -21.80 -12.77 -4.68
N THR A 129 -21.22 -13.22 -5.79
CA THR A 129 -20.17 -14.26 -5.80
C THR A 129 -18.97 -13.76 -5.03
N SER A 130 -18.37 -14.61 -4.20
CA SER A 130 -17.16 -14.29 -3.43
C SER A 130 -16.04 -13.76 -4.33
N ASP A 131 -15.50 -12.61 -3.96
CA ASP A 131 -14.38 -11.93 -4.64
C ASP A 131 -13.39 -11.46 -3.59
N TRP A 132 -12.64 -12.41 -3.04
CA TRP A 132 -11.65 -12.16 -2.00
C TRP A 132 -10.42 -11.43 -2.56
N ARG A 133 -10.03 -10.37 -1.87
CA ARG A 133 -8.88 -9.52 -2.16
C ARG A 133 -8.06 -9.31 -0.91
N THR A 134 -6.74 -9.19 -1.06
CA THR A 134 -5.90 -8.59 -0.03
C THR A 134 -5.72 -7.12 -0.38
N VAL A 135 -6.19 -6.24 0.50
CA VAL A 135 -6.14 -4.79 0.34
C VAL A 135 -5.12 -4.22 1.31
N LEU A 136 -4.37 -3.21 0.86
CA LEU A 136 -3.53 -2.39 1.70
C LEU A 136 -4.13 -0.99 1.79
N ILE A 137 -4.33 -0.49 3.01
CA ILE A 137 -4.83 0.86 3.29
C ILE A 137 -3.71 1.64 3.98
N GLY A 138 -3.26 2.71 3.35
CA GLY A 138 -2.22 3.58 3.89
C GLY A 138 -2.73 4.99 4.13
N GLY A 139 -1.90 5.77 4.81
CA GLY A 139 -2.10 7.19 5.03
C GLY A 139 -0.78 7.93 4.84
N LEU A 140 -0.82 9.25 5.03
CA LEU A 140 0.34 10.12 4.90
C LEU A 140 0.94 10.48 6.27
N GLY A 141 0.28 10.12 7.37
CA GLY A 141 0.75 10.49 8.71
C GLY A 141 0.81 12.01 8.82
N LYS A 142 1.98 12.56 9.14
CA LYS A 142 2.19 14.02 9.19
C LYS A 142 2.29 14.68 7.79
N GLY A 143 2.44 13.89 6.73
CA GLY A 143 2.58 14.41 5.37
C GLY A 143 1.28 14.82 4.71
N GLY A 144 0.11 14.45 5.25
CA GLY A 144 -1.16 14.89 4.68
C GLY A 144 -2.40 14.26 5.29
N LYS A 145 -3.56 14.70 4.76
CA LYS A 145 -4.90 14.37 5.24
C LYS A 145 -5.63 13.48 4.22
N VAL A 146 -4.98 12.37 3.88
CA VAL A 146 -5.45 11.41 2.89
C VAL A 146 -5.26 10.00 3.41
N LEU A 147 -6.22 9.14 3.08
CA LEU A 147 -6.08 7.69 3.07
C LEU A 147 -6.07 7.21 1.62
N TYR A 148 -5.38 6.12 1.35
CA TYR A 148 -5.40 5.46 0.05
C TYR A 148 -5.54 3.97 0.24
N ALA A 149 -6.08 3.28 -0.78
CA ALA A 149 -6.16 1.83 -0.78
C ALA A 149 -5.66 1.23 -2.10
N LEU A 150 -4.95 0.11 -1.99
CA LEU A 150 -4.37 -0.64 -3.09
C LEU A 150 -4.83 -2.11 -3.03
N ASP A 151 -5.18 -2.71 -4.17
CA ASP A 151 -5.33 -4.16 -4.32
C ASP A 151 -3.93 -4.78 -4.44
N ILE A 152 -3.51 -5.47 -3.39
CA ILE A 152 -2.21 -6.15 -3.30
C ILE A 152 -2.33 -7.67 -3.39
N THR A 153 -3.45 -8.17 -3.91
CA THR A 153 -3.79 -9.60 -3.89
C THR A 153 -2.75 -10.46 -4.61
N ASN A 154 -2.28 -10.00 -5.78
CA ASN A 154 -1.36 -10.75 -6.63
C ASN A 154 -0.16 -9.88 -7.07
N PRO A 155 0.95 -9.87 -6.31
CA PRO A 155 2.12 -9.06 -6.64
C PRO A 155 2.81 -9.49 -7.94
N SER A 156 2.81 -10.79 -8.26
CA SER A 156 3.41 -11.33 -9.48
C SER A 156 2.70 -10.86 -10.77
N SER A 157 1.48 -10.29 -10.65
CA SER A 157 0.75 -9.73 -11.78
C SER A 157 1.18 -8.31 -12.16
N VAL A 158 1.98 -7.63 -11.33
CA VAL A 158 2.41 -6.25 -11.55
C VAL A 158 3.74 -6.25 -12.28
N THR A 159 3.69 -6.27 -13.61
CA THR A 159 4.89 -6.29 -14.48
C THR A 159 5.04 -5.03 -15.33
N THR A 160 4.07 -4.11 -15.27
CA THR A 160 4.05 -2.86 -16.04
C THR A 160 3.46 -1.73 -15.20
N GLU A 161 3.75 -0.48 -15.58
CA GLU A 161 3.15 0.71 -14.94
C GLU A 161 1.62 0.70 -15.03
N THR A 162 1.05 0.29 -16.17
CA THR A 162 -0.41 0.16 -16.33
C THR A 162 -1.00 -0.85 -15.35
N ALA A 163 -0.31 -1.98 -15.12
CA ALA A 163 -0.74 -2.99 -14.15
C ALA A 163 -0.65 -2.47 -12.71
N ALA A 164 0.38 -1.67 -12.39
CA ALA A 164 0.55 -1.02 -11.09
C ALA A 164 -0.53 0.04 -10.85
N ALA A 165 -0.81 0.89 -11.84
CA ALA A 165 -1.88 1.89 -11.79
C ALA A 165 -3.25 1.23 -11.57
N GLY A 166 -3.49 0.07 -12.19
CA GLY A 166 -4.71 -0.72 -11.98
C GLY A 166 -4.86 -1.34 -10.58
N LYS A 167 -3.85 -1.21 -9.70
CA LYS A 167 -3.96 -1.63 -8.29
C LYS A 167 -4.53 -0.55 -7.39
N VAL A 168 -4.58 0.70 -7.83
CA VAL A 168 -5.15 1.79 -7.04
C VAL A 168 -6.67 1.62 -6.96
N LEU A 169 -7.19 1.41 -5.76
CA LEU A 169 -8.63 1.29 -5.52
C LEU A 169 -9.26 2.67 -5.36
N TRP A 170 -8.70 3.48 -4.47
CA TRP A 170 -9.17 4.83 -4.19
C TRP A 170 -8.15 5.64 -3.39
N GLU A 171 -8.31 6.95 -3.45
CA GLU A 171 -7.79 7.91 -2.46
C GLU A 171 -8.99 8.63 -1.84
N PHE A 172 -8.95 8.85 -0.52
CA PHE A 172 -10.04 9.42 0.24
C PHE A 172 -9.55 10.57 1.13
N THR A 173 -10.31 11.67 1.10
CA THR A 173 -10.11 12.84 1.96
C THR A 173 -11.47 13.43 2.35
N ASP A 174 -11.52 14.14 3.47
CA ASP A 174 -12.72 14.80 3.96
C ASP A 174 -12.34 16.13 4.62
N SER A 175 -13.23 17.12 4.55
CA SER A 175 -13.04 18.44 5.18
C SER A 175 -12.81 18.41 6.69
N ALA A 176 -13.38 17.42 7.39
CA ALA A 176 -13.21 17.20 8.82
C ALA A 176 -12.01 16.30 9.15
N MET A 177 -11.31 15.77 8.14
CA MET A 177 -10.19 14.86 8.35
C MET A 177 -8.94 15.59 8.85
N GLY A 178 -8.32 15.02 9.87
CA GLY A 178 -7.00 15.41 10.34
C GLY A 178 -5.86 14.72 9.57
N PHE A 179 -4.63 14.93 10.04
CA PHE A 179 -3.50 14.13 9.61
C PHE A 179 -3.72 12.66 10.00
N THR A 180 -3.38 11.73 9.10
CA THR A 180 -3.73 10.32 9.22
C THR A 180 -2.70 9.55 10.06
N TYR A 181 -2.49 9.98 11.31
CA TYR A 181 -1.58 9.33 12.27
C TYR A 181 -2.07 7.95 12.73
N GLY A 182 -3.39 7.80 12.84
CA GLY A 182 -4.01 6.56 13.28
C GLY A 182 -3.90 5.49 12.19
N GLN A 183 -3.42 4.31 12.57
CA GLN A 183 -3.41 3.17 11.67
C GLN A 183 -4.87 2.72 11.41
N PRO A 184 -5.30 2.59 10.14
CA PRO A 184 -6.66 2.14 9.81
C PRO A 184 -6.93 0.73 10.35
N ILE A 185 -8.18 0.49 10.77
CA ILE A 185 -8.68 -0.84 11.14
C ILE A 185 -9.68 -1.27 10.08
N VAL A 186 -9.54 -2.52 9.60
CA VAL A 186 -10.49 -3.17 8.70
C VAL A 186 -11.18 -4.29 9.48
N THR A 187 -12.51 -4.36 9.40
CA THR A 187 -13.37 -5.30 10.14
C THR A 187 -14.37 -5.97 9.24
#